data_AF-A0A2S9FEK8-F1
#
_entry.id   AF-A0A2S9FEK8-F1
#
_cell.length_a   1.000
_cell.length_b   1.000
_cell.length_c   1.000
_cell.angle_alpha   90.00
_cell.angle_beta   90.00
_cell.angle_gamma   90.00
#
_symmetry.space_group_name_H-M   'P 1'
#
loop_
_entity.id
_entity.type
_entity.pdbx_description
1 polymer ?
#
loop_
_entity_poly.entity_id
_entity_poly.type
_entity_poly.pdbx_seq_one_letter_code
_entity_poly.pdbx_strand_id
1 'polypeptide(L)'
;MTLAGTLADIDFTDLDNFASGFPHELFALHREQAPVYWHEPTENTPDGEGFWSVATHAETLAVLRDPESYSSVTGGNRPFGGTLLQDLSIAGQLLNMMDDPRHAAVRRLVSSGLTPRMLHRVE
;
A
#
# COMPACT_ATOMS: atom_id res chain seq x y z
N MET A 1 8.35 5.52 -27.98
CA MET A 1 9.53 5.43 -27.09
C MET A 1 9.61 3.98 -26.68
N THR A 2 10.63 3.26 -27.16
CA THR A 2 10.76 1.81 -27.05
C THR A 2 11.08 1.42 -25.61
N LEU A 3 10.13 0.83 -24.88
CA LEU A 3 10.39 0.20 -23.58
C LEU A 3 11.16 -1.10 -23.83
N ALA A 4 12.48 -0.97 -23.97
CA ALA A 4 13.42 -2.08 -23.88
C ALA A 4 14.04 -2.13 -22.48
N GLY A 5 13.21 -1.94 -21.44
CA GLY A 5 13.59 -2.11 -20.04
C GLY A 5 12.98 -3.41 -19.52
N THR A 6 13.75 -4.18 -18.76
CA THR A 6 13.21 -5.31 -18.01
C THR A 6 12.56 -4.79 -16.73
N LEU A 7 11.63 -5.54 -16.11
CA LEU A 7 11.03 -5.13 -14.83
C LEU A 7 12.09 -4.83 -13.75
N ALA A 8 13.26 -5.47 -13.82
CA ALA A 8 14.37 -5.27 -12.90
C ALA A 8 15.04 -3.88 -13.02
N ASP A 9 14.82 -3.16 -14.12
CA ASP A 9 15.38 -1.83 -14.34
C ASP A 9 14.42 -0.71 -13.89
N ILE A 10 13.20 -1.06 -13.45
CA ILE A 10 12.17 -0.09 -13.04
C ILE A 10 12.25 0.12 -11.53
N ASP A 11 12.53 1.36 -11.12
CA ASP A 11 12.42 1.80 -9.74
C ASP A 11 11.01 2.36 -9.46
N PHE A 12 10.17 1.60 -8.75
CA PHE A 12 8.84 2.05 -8.34
C PHE A 12 8.85 3.04 -7.16
N THR A 13 10.02 3.34 -6.61
CA THR A 13 10.23 4.33 -5.55
C THR A 13 10.83 5.64 -6.04
N ASP A 14 11.36 5.67 -7.27
CA ASP A 14 11.75 6.91 -7.94
C ASP A 14 10.51 7.73 -8.32
N LEU A 15 10.36 8.89 -7.69
CA LEU A 15 9.21 9.77 -7.88
C LEU A 15 9.22 10.49 -9.24
N ASP A 16 10.35 10.56 -9.94
CA ASP A 16 10.41 11.13 -11.29
C ASP A 16 9.55 10.30 -12.26
N ASN A 17 9.43 8.97 -12.03
CA ASN A 17 8.52 8.10 -12.78
C ASN A 17 7.04 8.47 -12.62
N PHE A 18 6.68 9.19 -11.55
CA PHE A 18 5.31 9.61 -11.25
C PHE A 18 5.07 11.10 -11.51
N ALA A 19 6.11 11.87 -11.88
CA ALA A 19 6.03 13.33 -12.04
C ALA A 19 5.05 13.78 -13.14
N SER A 20 4.76 12.91 -14.11
CA SER A 20 3.82 13.16 -15.21
C SER A 20 2.46 12.47 -15.04
N GLY A 21 2.12 12.08 -13.81
CA GLY A 21 0.94 11.27 -13.49
C GLY A 21 1.29 9.80 -13.27
N PHE A 22 0.26 8.95 -13.12
CA PHE A 22 0.49 7.54 -12.85
C PHE A 22 1.14 6.84 -14.06
N PRO A 23 2.27 6.12 -13.90
CA PRO A 23 3.00 5.52 -15.01
C PRO A 23 2.35 4.20 -15.46
N HIS A 24 1.21 4.30 -16.14
CA HIS A 24 0.39 3.14 -16.53
C HIS A 24 1.15 2.07 -17.32
N GLU A 25 2.08 2.47 -18.19
CA GLU A 25 2.90 1.56 -19.01
C GLU A 25 3.86 0.72 -18.16
N LEU A 26 4.47 1.29 -17.12
CA LEU A 26 5.36 0.55 -16.21
C LEU A 26 4.57 -0.53 -15.45
N PHE A 27 3.37 -0.18 -14.98
CA PHE A 27 2.49 -1.14 -14.32
C PHE A 27 1.88 -2.16 -15.30
N ALA A 28 1.75 -1.84 -16.59
CA ALA A 28 1.37 -2.83 -17.60
C ALA A 28 2.46 -3.90 -17.76
N LEU A 29 3.73 -3.47 -17.84
CA LEU A 29 4.88 -4.37 -17.87
C LEU A 29 4.97 -5.23 -16.61
N HIS A 30 4.77 -4.62 -15.43
CA HIS A 30 4.75 -5.33 -14.16
C HIS A 30 3.70 -6.45 -14.14
N ARG A 31 2.47 -6.16 -14.59
CA ARG A 31 1.40 -7.17 -14.68
C ARG A 31 1.71 -8.30 -15.66
N GLU A 32 2.41 -8.00 -16.76
CA GLU A 32 2.76 -8.98 -17.78
C GLU A 32 3.93 -9.87 -17.35
N GLN A 33 4.98 -9.29 -16.79
CA GLN A 33 6.23 -10.02 -16.50
C GLN A 33 6.22 -10.69 -15.13
N ALA A 34 5.76 -10.01 -14.08
CA ALA A 34 5.74 -10.57 -12.73
C ALA A 34 4.65 -9.87 -11.89
N PRO A 35 3.41 -10.41 -11.86
CA PRO A 35 2.30 -9.85 -11.08
C PRO A 35 2.61 -9.56 -9.61
N VAL A 36 3.45 -10.41 -9.01
CA VAL A 36 4.03 -10.27 -7.67
C VAL A 36 5.54 -10.31 -7.84
N TYR A 37 6.21 -9.22 -7.47
CA TYR A 37 7.63 -9.02 -7.73
C TYR A 37 8.34 -8.55 -6.46
N TRP A 38 9.51 -9.12 -6.17
CA TRP A 38 10.40 -8.57 -5.15
C TRP A 38 11.17 -7.40 -5.74
N HIS A 39 10.85 -6.19 -5.31
CA HIS A 39 11.54 -4.97 -5.68
C HIS A 39 12.71 -4.74 -4.72
N GLU A 40 13.94 -4.90 -5.23
CA GLU A 40 15.14 -4.62 -4.45
C GLU A 40 15.23 -3.12 -4.09
N PRO A 41 15.84 -2.76 -2.95
CA PRO A 41 15.94 -1.36 -2.56
C PRO A 41 16.93 -0.59 -3.45
N THR A 42 16.55 0.65 -3.76
CA THR A 42 17.38 1.65 -4.43
C THR A 42 17.71 2.80 -3.46
N GLU A 43 18.39 3.85 -3.96
CA GLU A 43 18.60 5.06 -3.18
C GLU A 43 17.31 5.83 -2.83
N ASN A 44 16.23 5.59 -3.60
CA ASN A 44 14.93 6.21 -3.39
C ASN A 44 14.03 5.38 -2.46
N THR A 45 14.40 4.12 -2.18
CA THR A 45 13.56 3.20 -1.42
C THR A 45 13.59 3.54 0.08
N PRO A 46 12.43 3.82 0.70
CA PRO A 46 12.34 4.07 2.14
C PRO A 46 13.01 2.97 2.96
N ASP A 47 13.64 3.38 4.06
CA ASP A 47 14.32 2.50 5.01
C ASP A 47 15.46 1.64 4.41
N GLY A 48 15.79 1.82 3.13
CA GLY A 48 16.79 1.02 2.42
C GLY A 48 16.42 -0.46 2.31
N GLU A 49 15.13 -0.78 2.33
CA GLU A 49 14.63 -2.16 2.41
C GLU A 49 13.74 -2.53 1.21
N GLY A 50 13.96 -3.73 0.66
CA GLY A 50 13.16 -4.24 -0.45
C GLY A 50 11.73 -4.59 -0.03
N PHE A 51 10.82 -4.70 -1.01
CA PHE A 51 9.42 -4.99 -0.76
C PHE A 51 8.77 -5.82 -1.87
N TRP A 52 7.68 -6.50 -1.52
CA TRP A 52 6.84 -7.15 -2.51
C TRP A 52 5.91 -6.12 -3.18
N SER A 53 6.11 -5.90 -4.48
CA SER A 53 5.21 -5.11 -5.31
C SER A 53 4.16 -6.01 -5.97
N VAL A 54 2.89 -5.61 -5.88
CA VAL A 54 1.73 -6.37 -6.35
C VAL A 54 0.91 -5.52 -7.33
N ALA A 55 0.87 -5.91 -8.61
CA ALA A 55 0.34 -5.07 -9.68
C ALA A 55 -0.99 -5.54 -10.29
N THR A 56 -1.42 -6.77 -10.01
CA THR A 56 -2.64 -7.37 -10.56
C THR A 56 -3.80 -7.30 -9.59
N HIS A 57 -5.00 -7.09 -10.13
CA HIS A 57 -6.22 -6.95 -9.33
C HIS A 57 -6.51 -8.15 -8.41
N ALA A 58 -6.30 -9.39 -8.89
CA ALA A 58 -6.61 -10.59 -8.10
C ALA A 58 -5.72 -10.69 -6.86
N GLU A 59 -4.41 -10.52 -7.02
CA GLU A 59 -3.43 -10.58 -5.94
C GLU A 59 -3.57 -9.37 -5.00
N THR A 60 -3.79 -8.16 -5.53
CA THR A 60 -4.11 -6.99 -4.70
C THR A 60 -5.34 -7.25 -3.82
N LEU A 61 -6.39 -7.83 -4.39
CA LEU A 61 -7.61 -8.14 -3.64
C LEU A 61 -7.41 -9.26 -2.62
N ALA A 62 -6.52 -10.23 -2.90
CA ALA A 62 -6.16 -11.27 -1.95
C ALA A 62 -5.49 -10.66 -0.70
N VAL A 63 -4.52 -9.76 -0.89
CA VAL A 63 -3.86 -9.01 0.20
C VAL A 63 -4.88 -8.20 1.00
N LEU A 64 -5.71 -7.41 0.32
CA LEU A 64 -6.69 -6.54 0.99
C LEU A 64 -7.79 -7.29 1.76
N ARG A 65 -8.00 -8.57 1.48
CA ARG A 65 -9.04 -9.40 2.13
C ARG A 65 -8.52 -10.26 3.28
N ASP A 66 -7.21 -10.33 3.46
CA ASP A 66 -6.57 -11.12 4.53
C ASP A 66 -5.76 -10.19 5.47
N PRO A 67 -6.45 -9.38 6.30
CA PRO A 67 -5.76 -8.47 7.21
C PRO A 67 -5.03 -9.18 8.36
N GLU A 68 -5.29 -10.47 8.60
CA GLU A 68 -4.57 -11.25 9.60
C GLU A 68 -3.15 -11.59 9.11
N SER A 69 -3.01 -11.96 7.83
CA SER A 69 -1.71 -12.18 7.22
C SER A 69 -1.02 -10.88 6.79
N TYR A 70 -1.79 -9.91 6.29
CA TYR A 70 -1.30 -8.63 5.78
C TYR A 70 -1.72 -7.48 6.71
N SER A 71 -1.06 -7.41 7.86
CA SER A 71 -1.29 -6.39 8.88
C SER A 71 -1.16 -4.97 8.33
N SER A 72 -2.01 -4.06 8.83
CA SER A 72 -1.90 -2.62 8.62
C SER A 72 -1.10 -1.91 9.73
N VAL A 73 -0.49 -2.67 10.64
CA VAL A 73 0.31 -2.19 11.78
C VAL A 73 1.78 -2.59 11.65
N THR A 74 2.10 -3.90 11.69
CA THR A 74 3.46 -4.45 11.64
C THR A 74 3.43 -5.99 11.55
N GLY A 75 4.58 -6.66 11.40
CA GLY A 75 4.70 -8.12 11.42
C GLY A 75 6.08 -8.64 11.80
N GLY A 76 6.15 -9.89 12.26
CA GLY A 76 7.42 -10.53 12.65
C GLY A 76 8.15 -9.78 13.77
N ASN A 77 9.43 -9.48 13.55
CA ASN A 77 10.27 -8.70 14.47
C ASN A 77 10.35 -7.21 14.11
N ARG A 78 9.56 -6.75 13.13
CA ARG A 78 9.59 -5.36 12.68
C ARG A 78 8.99 -4.44 13.76
N PRO A 79 9.68 -3.38 14.20
CA PRO A 79 9.24 -2.57 15.34
C PRO A 79 7.97 -1.76 15.04
N PHE A 80 7.85 -1.23 13.83
CA PHE A 80 6.71 -0.44 13.36
C PHE A 80 6.44 -0.76 11.88
N GLY A 81 5.32 -0.31 11.34
CA GLY A 81 5.03 -0.42 9.92
C GLY A 81 4.08 0.70 9.52
N GLY A 82 2.90 0.32 9.04
CA GLY A 82 1.83 1.23 8.63
C GLY A 82 1.27 0.82 7.28
N THR A 83 0.63 1.78 6.60
CA THR A 83 0.06 1.58 5.26
C THR A 83 0.76 2.41 4.19
N LEU A 84 1.98 2.87 4.46
CA LEU A 84 2.90 3.46 3.50
C LEU A 84 4.15 2.56 3.43
N LEU A 85 4.99 2.78 2.42
CA LEU A 85 6.21 1.98 2.27
C LEU A 85 7.23 2.24 3.38
N GLN A 86 7.27 3.46 3.91
CA GLN A 86 8.12 3.83 5.05
C GLN A 86 7.50 3.36 6.38
N ASP A 87 8.34 2.82 7.27
CA ASP A 87 7.95 2.50 8.64
C ASP A 87 7.64 3.77 9.45
N LEU A 88 6.46 3.80 10.09
CA LEU A 88 5.99 4.94 10.87
C LEU A 88 5.65 4.53 12.30
N SER A 89 6.22 5.24 13.28
CA SER A 89 5.95 5.02 14.71
C SER A 89 4.50 5.27 15.14
N ILE A 90 3.70 5.92 14.27
CA ILE A 90 2.26 6.14 14.46
C ILE A 90 1.40 4.94 14.04
N ALA A 91 1.99 3.88 13.48
CA ALA A 91 1.29 2.64 13.21
C ALA A 91 0.58 2.12 14.47
N GLY A 92 -0.66 1.64 14.31
CA GLY A 92 -1.56 1.27 15.40
C GLY A 92 -2.33 2.42 16.04
N GLN A 93 -2.09 3.68 15.64
CA GLN A 93 -2.76 4.87 16.23
C GLN A 93 -3.77 5.56 15.31
N LEU A 94 -3.59 5.48 13.99
CA LEU A 94 -4.55 5.98 13.00
C LEU A 94 -5.46 4.85 12.53
N LEU A 95 -6.76 5.12 12.31
CA LEU A 95 -7.74 4.09 11.97
C LEU A 95 -7.33 3.23 10.76
N ASN A 96 -6.71 3.81 9.73
CA ASN A 96 -6.25 3.08 8.55
C ASN A 96 -4.98 2.25 8.78
N MET A 97 -4.27 2.46 9.89
CA MET A 97 -3.07 1.73 10.30
C MET A 97 -3.37 0.93 11.58
N MET A 98 -4.53 0.30 11.68
CA MET A 98 -4.92 -0.52 12.85
C MET A 98 -5.38 -1.89 12.39
N ASP A 99 -5.09 -2.89 13.22
CA ASP A 99 -5.67 -4.22 13.08
C ASP A 99 -6.75 -4.47 14.15
N ASP A 100 -7.51 -5.54 13.94
CA ASP A 100 -8.48 -6.01 14.92
C ASP A 100 -7.80 -6.54 16.20
N PRO A 101 -8.50 -6.47 17.35
CA PRO A 101 -9.89 -6.04 17.54
C PRO A 101 -10.07 -4.52 17.66
N ARG A 102 -8.98 -3.74 17.78
CA ARG A 102 -9.05 -2.28 17.98
C ARG A 102 -9.62 -1.57 16.75
N HIS A 103 -9.21 -1.98 15.54
CA HIS A 103 -9.73 -1.44 14.29
C HIS A 103 -11.26 -1.53 14.23
N ALA A 104 -11.86 -2.71 14.43
CA ALA A 104 -13.31 -2.87 14.44
C ALA A 104 -14.02 -1.95 15.45
N ALA A 105 -13.47 -1.80 16.66
CA ALA A 105 -14.05 -0.92 17.68
C ALA A 105 -14.01 0.55 17.26
N VAL A 106 -12.86 1.04 16.78
CA VAL A 106 -12.70 2.44 16.35
C VAL A 106 -13.48 2.72 15.06
N ARG A 107 -13.48 1.79 14.10
CA ARG A 107 -14.27 1.89 12.86
C ARG A 107 -15.77 2.01 13.15
N ARG A 108 -16.29 1.23 14.10
CA ARG A 108 -17.70 1.34 14.54
C ARG A 108 -18.00 2.71 15.13
N LEU A 109 -17.09 3.24 15.96
CA LEU A 109 -17.23 4.59 16.52
C LEU A 109 -17.27 5.66 15.41
N VAL A 110 -16.32 5.65 14.48
CA VAL A 110 -16.30 6.60 13.35
C VAL A 110 -17.57 6.47 12.50
N SER A 111 -17.96 5.25 12.14
CA SER A 111 -19.13 5.01 11.30
C SER A 111 -20.44 5.46 11.97
N SER A 112 -20.51 5.45 13.30
CA SER A 112 -21.69 5.93 14.03
C SER A 112 -21.95 7.44 13.86
N GLY A 113 -20.93 8.21 13.47
CA GLY A 113 -21.08 9.63 13.12
C GLY A 113 -21.64 9.88 11.71
N LEU A 114 -21.52 8.90 10.81
CA LEU A 114 -21.93 8.98 9.41
C LEU A 114 -23.41 8.61 9.23
N THR A 115 -24.28 9.30 9.97
CA THR A 115 -25.73 9.07 9.93
C THR A 115 -26.37 9.69 8.68
N PRO A 116 -27.54 9.20 8.21
CA PRO A 116 -28.27 9.83 7.11
C PRO A 116 -28.55 11.33 7.32
N ARG A 117 -28.84 11.73 8.57
CA ARG A 117 -29.03 13.15 8.94
C ARG A 117 -27.76 13.98 8.75
N MET A 118 -26.59 13.41 9.08
CA MET A 118 -25.32 14.10 8.87
C MET A 118 -25.01 14.22 7.38
N LEU A 119 -25.22 13.16 6.62
CA LEU A 119 -25.00 13.16 5.17
C LEU A 119 -25.84 14.25 4.48
N HIS A 120 -27.13 14.36 4.81
CA HIS A 120 -28.00 15.41 4.26
C HIS A 120 -27.62 16.83 4.67
N ARG A 121 -26.83 17.02 5.74
CA ARG A 121 -26.32 18.34 6.11
C ARG A 121 -25.14 18.77 5.23
N VAL A 122 -24.39 17.81 4.69
CA VAL A 122 -23.19 18.05 3.89
C VAL A 122 -23.53 18.24 2.41
N GLU A 123 -24.60 17.59 1.93
CA GLU A 123 -25.21 17.80 0.59
C GLU A 123 -25.60 19.26 0.35
#